data_AF-A0A067KLA5-F1
#
_entry.id   AF-A0A067KLA5-F1
#
_cell.length_a   1.000
_cell.length_b   1.000
_cell.length_c   1.000
_cell.angle_alpha   90.00
_cell.angle_beta   90.00
_cell.angle_gamma   90.00
#
_symmetry.space_group_name_H-M   'P 1'
#
loop_
_entity.id
_entity.type
_entity.pdbx_description
1 polymer ?
#
loop_
_entity_poly.entity_id
_entity_poly.type
_entity_poly.pdbx_seq_one_letter_code
_entity_poly.pdbx_strand_id
1 'polypeptide(L)'
;MPSNLSSGRNPSLDYGFTGAEIAMVLTVLRFTFLLIQLLATRKADNRDVTSLGLISLRKTQVALHILKLMSSTFLSAPCRAIDLRHLEENLKHNTLRPIPQQLLSSF
;
A
#
# COMPACT_ATOMS: atom_id res chain seq x y z
N MET A 1 -16.62 -2.91 2.38
CA MET A 1 -15.27 -2.31 2.46
C MET A 1 -15.36 -0.78 2.39
N PRO A 2 -14.86 -0.07 3.41
CA PRO A 2 -14.87 1.39 3.46
C PRO A 2 -13.81 2.01 2.54
N SER A 3 -14.08 3.22 2.03
CA SER A 3 -13.16 3.98 1.18
C SER A 3 -11.79 4.17 1.85
N ASN A 4 -10.72 4.05 1.07
CA ASN A 4 -9.33 4.19 1.51
C ASN A 4 -8.93 3.27 2.68
N LEU A 5 -9.63 2.16 2.93
CA LEU A 5 -9.39 1.30 4.11
C LEU A 5 -9.45 2.10 5.44
N SER A 6 -10.28 3.13 5.47
CA SER A 6 -10.58 3.94 6.66
C SER A 6 -11.29 3.08 7.71
N SER A 7 -10.87 3.18 8.97
CA SER A 7 -11.44 2.38 10.08
C SER A 7 -12.01 3.25 11.18
N GLY A 8 -11.82 4.57 11.11
CA GLY A 8 -12.38 5.51 12.07
C GLY A 8 -13.91 5.47 12.09
N ARG A 9 -14.47 5.80 13.26
CA ARG A 9 -15.93 5.96 13.43
C ARG A 9 -16.51 7.04 12.50
N ASN A 10 -15.69 8.04 12.19
CA ASN A 10 -16.01 9.18 11.32
C ASN A 10 -15.10 9.17 10.08
N PRO A 11 -15.61 8.77 8.90
CA PRO A 11 -14.80 8.69 7.68
C PRO A 11 -14.32 10.05 7.16
N SER A 12 -14.92 11.16 7.61
CA SER A 12 -14.49 12.53 7.25
C SER A 12 -13.16 12.95 7.90
N LEU A 13 -12.73 12.26 8.95
CA LEU A 13 -11.50 12.58 9.69
C LEU A 13 -10.41 11.51 9.53
N ASP A 14 -10.75 10.33 9.00
CA ASP A 14 -9.82 9.24 8.75
C ASP A 14 -9.72 8.96 7.24
N TYR A 15 -8.64 9.47 6.63
CA TYR A 15 -8.32 9.25 5.22
C TYR A 15 -7.58 7.93 4.95
N GLY A 16 -7.35 7.10 5.97
CA GLY A 16 -6.80 5.75 5.85
C GLY A 16 -5.53 5.68 5.00
N PHE A 17 -5.60 4.92 3.91
CA PHE A 17 -4.48 4.58 3.03
C PHE A 17 -4.20 5.59 1.91
N THR A 18 -4.91 6.72 1.81
CA THR A 18 -4.72 7.70 0.71
C THR A 18 -3.27 8.20 0.62
N GLY A 19 -2.62 8.49 1.75
CA GLY A 19 -1.21 8.91 1.75
C GLY A 19 -0.26 7.79 1.31
N ALA A 20 -0.54 6.56 1.68
CA ALA A 20 0.23 5.39 1.28
C ALA A 20 0.04 5.06 -0.21
N GLU A 21 -1.15 5.28 -0.77
CA GLU A 21 -1.43 5.14 -2.20
C GLU A 21 -0.65 6.16 -3.04
N ILE A 22 -0.64 7.43 -2.62
CA ILE A 22 0.17 8.47 -3.27
C ILE A 22 1.66 8.13 -3.18
N ALA A 23 2.13 7.72 -2.00
CA ALA A 23 3.51 7.29 -1.81
C ALA A 23 3.85 6.11 -2.73
N MET A 24 2.95 5.13 -2.86
CA MET A 24 3.10 3.97 -3.73
C MET A 24 3.35 4.38 -5.18
N VAL A 25 2.51 5.26 -5.73
CA VAL A 25 2.63 5.76 -7.10
C VAL A 25 3.97 6.46 -7.31
N LEU A 26 4.40 7.30 -6.36
CA LEU A 26 5.70 7.97 -6.42
C LEU A 26 6.88 6.97 -6.39
N THR A 27 6.80 5.91 -5.57
CA THR A 27 7.83 4.87 -5.55
C THR A 27 7.86 4.05 -6.83
N VAL A 28 6.72 3.74 -7.46
CA VAL A 28 6.68 3.08 -8.78
C VAL A 28 7.35 3.95 -9.83
N LEU A 29 7.02 5.25 -9.87
CA LEU A 29 7.62 6.19 -10.80
C LEU A 29 9.14 6.25 -10.64
N ARG A 30 9.61 6.35 -9.38
CA ARG A 30 11.04 6.38 -9.05
C ARG A 30 11.75 5.08 -9.46
N PHE A 31 11.10 3.94 -9.25
CA PHE A 31 11.63 2.63 -9.64
C PHE A 31 11.76 2.49 -11.15
N THR A 32 10.72 2.85 -11.90
CA THR A 32 10.72 2.82 -13.37
C THR A 32 11.79 3.74 -13.94
N PHE A 33 11.97 4.94 -13.36
CA PHE A 33 13.06 5.84 -13.76
C PHE A 33 14.44 5.19 -13.57
N LEU A 34 14.69 4.52 -12.44
CA LEU A 34 15.95 3.82 -12.18
C LEU A 34 16.17 2.66 -13.16
N LEU A 35 15.13 1.93 -13.54
CA LEU A 35 15.20 0.85 -14.53
C LEU A 35 15.55 1.38 -15.93
N ILE A 36 14.93 2.49 -16.36
CA ILE A 36 15.26 3.15 -17.64
C ILE A 36 16.72 3.59 -17.64
N GLN A 37 17.20 4.17 -16.55
CA GLN A 37 18.60 4.57 -16.39
C GLN A 37 19.57 3.39 -16.46
N LEU A 38 19.23 2.26 -15.85
CA LEU A 38 20.01 1.02 -15.91
C LEU A 38 20.10 0.46 -17.34
N LEU A 39 18.97 0.45 -18.06
CA LEU A 39 18.93 -0.02 -19.46
C LEU A 39 19.76 0.89 -20.38
N ALA A 40 19.69 2.22 -20.18
CA ALA A 40 20.46 3.19 -20.93
C ALA A 40 21.99 3.04 -20.71
N THR A 41 22.42 2.79 -19.46
CA THR A 41 23.84 2.54 -19.16
C THR A 41 24.40 1.26 -19.78
N ARG A 42 23.55 0.30 -20.14
CA ARG A 42 23.95 -0.95 -20.80
C ARG A 42 24.07 -0.82 -22.32
N LYS A 43 23.53 0.26 -22.89
CA LYS A 43 23.54 0.57 -24.34
C LYS A 43 24.67 1.54 -24.74
N ALA A 44 25.35 2.15 -23.77
CA ALA A 44 26.54 2.97 -24.00
C ALA A 44 27.74 2.05 -24.30
N ASP A 45 28.46 2.38 -25.37
CA ASP A 45 29.52 1.58 -26.00
C ASP A 45 30.67 1.17 -25.06
N ASN A 46 31.31 0.05 -25.41
CA ASN A 46 32.04 -0.91 -24.58
C ASN A 46 33.40 -0.47 -23.97
N ARG A 47 33.66 0.82 -23.74
CA ARG A 47 34.96 1.26 -23.15
C ARG A 47 34.96 1.47 -21.63
N ASP A 48 33.78 1.42 -20.98
CA ASP A 48 33.61 1.74 -19.55
C ASP A 48 33.01 0.57 -18.74
N VAL A 49 33.31 -0.68 -19.15
CA VAL A 49 32.70 -1.90 -18.58
C VAL A 49 32.91 -2.07 -17.06
N THR A 50 34.02 -1.58 -16.50
CA THR A 50 34.29 -1.68 -15.05
C THR A 50 33.68 -0.53 -14.23
N SER A 51 33.52 0.67 -14.80
CA SER A 51 32.93 1.83 -14.12
C SER A 51 31.39 1.81 -14.18
N LEU A 52 30.82 1.36 -15.30
CA LEU A 52 29.37 1.20 -15.47
C LEU A 52 28.81 0.05 -14.62
N GLY A 53 29.60 -0.99 -14.36
CA GLY A 53 29.21 -2.09 -13.47
C GLY A 53 28.98 -1.61 -12.03
N LEU A 54 29.90 -0.81 -11.48
CA LEU A 54 29.82 -0.30 -10.11
C LEU A 54 28.71 0.75 -9.94
N ILE A 55 28.48 1.58 -10.98
CA ILE A 55 27.36 2.54 -11.03
C ILE A 55 26.02 1.82 -11.14
N SER A 56 25.93 0.78 -11.98
CA SER A 56 24.74 -0.07 -12.11
C SER A 56 24.41 -0.76 -10.77
N LEU A 57 25.42 -1.29 -10.07
CA LEU A 57 25.25 -1.95 -8.78
C LEU A 57 24.72 -1.00 -7.68
N ARG A 58 25.18 0.25 -7.66
CA ARG A 58 24.64 1.27 -6.74
C ARG A 58 23.19 1.62 -7.08
N LYS A 59 22.84 1.75 -8.37
CA LYS A 59 21.47 2.02 -8.81
C LYS A 59 20.53 0.84 -8.49
N THR A 60 20.98 -0.41 -8.64
CA THR A 60 20.19 -1.59 -8.24
C THR A 60 20.01 -1.68 -6.73
N GLN A 61 21.02 -1.31 -5.93
CA GLN A 61 20.87 -1.24 -4.47
C GLN A 61 19.79 -0.24 -4.04
N VAL A 62 19.73 0.95 -4.67
CA VAL A 62 18.65 1.93 -4.43
C VAL A 62 17.29 1.39 -4.88
N ALA A 63 17.24 0.72 -6.03
CA ALA A 63 16.01 0.09 -6.53
C ALA A 63 15.50 -1.00 -5.58
N LEU A 64 16.38 -1.80 -4.99
CA LEU A 64 16.02 -2.82 -3.98
C LEU A 64 15.45 -2.18 -2.71
N HIS A 65 15.98 -1.05 -2.27
CA HIS A 65 15.44 -0.33 -1.11
C HIS A 65 14.01 0.17 -1.37
N ILE A 66 13.76 0.70 -2.58
CA ILE A 66 12.42 1.12 -3.02
C ILE A 66 11.48 -0.09 -3.11
N LEU A 67 11.94 -1.22 -3.63
CA LEU A 67 11.15 -2.45 -3.72
C LEU A 67 10.73 -2.95 -2.32
N LYS A 68 11.62 -2.86 -1.34
CA LYS A 68 11.27 -3.17 0.06
C LYS A 68 10.18 -2.24 0.61
N LEU A 69 10.28 -0.94 0.31
CA LEU A 69 9.27 0.03 0.73
C LEU A 69 7.89 -0.30 0.10
N MET A 70 7.87 -0.56 -1.22
CA MET A 70 6.69 -1.01 -1.96
C MET A 70 6.09 -2.31 -1.40
N SER A 71 6.94 -3.29 -1.05
CA SER A 71 6.49 -4.57 -0.50
C SER A 71 5.84 -4.40 0.88
N SER A 72 6.36 -3.50 1.72
CA SER A 72 5.79 -3.24 3.05
C SER A 72 4.40 -2.59 3.01
N THR A 73 4.18 -1.65 2.10
CA THR A 73 2.86 -1.01 1.90
C THR A 73 1.87 -1.98 1.26
N PHE A 74 2.35 -2.84 0.34
CA PHE A 74 1.53 -3.87 -0.27
C PHE A 74 1.08 -4.96 0.72
N LEU A 75 1.91 -5.32 1.71
CA LEU A 75 1.55 -6.33 2.72
C LEU A 75 0.63 -5.78 3.81
N SER A 76 0.73 -4.50 4.16
CA SER A 76 -0.11 -3.88 5.20
C SER A 76 -1.54 -3.58 4.73
N ALA A 77 -1.76 -3.28 3.45
CA ALA A 77 -3.08 -3.04 2.87
C ALA A 77 -4.07 -4.23 2.98
N PRO A 78 -3.70 -5.48 2.60
CA PRO A 78 -4.61 -6.62 2.72
C PRO A 78 -4.89 -7.01 4.17
N CYS A 79 -3.91 -6.90 5.09
CA CYS A 79 -4.15 -7.09 6.52
C CYS A 79 -5.24 -6.15 7.01
N ARG A 80 -5.14 -4.86 6.66
CA ARG A 80 -6.14 -3.85 6.99
C ARG A 80 -7.52 -4.17 6.39
N ALA A 81 -7.55 -4.67 5.15
CA ALA A 81 -8.79 -5.06 4.49
C ALA A 81 -9.46 -6.28 5.16
N ILE A 82 -8.67 -7.26 5.62
CA ILE A 82 -9.18 -8.44 6.34
C ILE A 82 -9.77 -8.02 7.68
N ASP A 83 -9.07 -7.19 8.46
CA ASP A 83 -9.55 -6.70 9.75
C ASP A 83 -10.87 -5.92 9.60
N LEU A 84 -10.98 -5.10 8.54
CA LEU A 84 -12.20 -4.37 8.23
C LEU A 84 -13.36 -5.29 7.81
N ARG A 85 -13.09 -6.40 7.12
CA ARG A 85 -14.13 -7.41 6.81
C ARG A 85 -14.64 -8.06 8.08
N HIS A 86 -13.73 -8.44 8.96
CA HIS A 86 -14.08 -9.02 10.24
C HIS A 86 -14.91 -8.05 11.10
N LEU A 87 -14.54 -6.77 11.13
CA LEU A 87 -15.31 -5.74 11.83
C LEU A 87 -16.71 -5.54 11.19
N GLU A 88 -16.80 -5.52 9.87
CA GLU A 88 -18.07 -5.39 9.14
C GLU A 88 -19.03 -6.56 9.46
N GLU A 89 -18.51 -7.78 9.51
CA GLU A 89 -19.28 -8.99 9.88
C GLU A 89 -19.75 -8.93 11.34
N ASN A 90 -18.86 -8.58 12.27
CA ASN A 90 -19.21 -8.46 13.70
C ASN A 90 -20.29 -7.39 13.94
N LEU A 91 -20.19 -6.24 13.27
CA LEU A 91 -21.19 -5.18 13.35
C LEU A 91 -22.54 -5.65 12.82
N LYS A 92 -22.58 -6.32 11.66
CA LYS A 92 -23.82 -6.90 11.11
C LYS A 92 -24.50 -7.87 12.08
N HIS A 93 -23.73 -8.77 12.69
CA HIS A 93 -24.25 -9.72 13.69
C HIS A 93 -24.77 -9.02 14.96
N ASN A 94 -24.08 -7.97 15.41
CA ASN A 94 -24.47 -7.22 16.62
C ASN A 94 -25.64 -6.26 16.38
N THR A 95 -25.81 -5.70 15.18
CA THR A 95 -26.97 -4.84 14.85
C THR A 95 -28.25 -5.63 14.59
N LEU A 96 -28.14 -6.89 14.16
CA LEU A 96 -29.30 -7.78 13.98
C LEU A 96 -29.86 -8.31 15.32
N ARG A 97 -29.16 -8.11 16.46
CA ARG A 97 -29.53 -8.67 17.76
C ARG A 97 -30.30 -7.79 18.78
N PRO A 98 -30.40 -6.44 18.73
CA PRO A 98 -31.10 -5.68 19.78
C PRO A 98 -32.41 -5.02 19.32
N ILE A 99 -32.90 -5.27 18.11
CA ILE A 99 -34.21 -4.72 17.69
C ILE A 99 -35.39 -5.44 18.38
N PRO A 100 -35.42 -6.78 18.56
CA PRO A 100 -36.56 -7.41 19.21
C PRO A 100 -36.60 -7.17 20.73
N GLN A 101 -35.47 -6.86 21.38
CA GLN A 101 -35.44 -6.66 22.84
C GLN A 101 -35.86 -5.25 23.26
N GLN A 102 -35.56 -4.21 22.48
CA GLN A 102 -36.02 -2.85 22.78
C GLN A 102 -37.51 -2.63 22.44
N LEU A 103 -38.05 -3.35 21.44
CA LEU A 103 -39.48 -3.34 21.15
C LEU A 103 -40.32 -4.11 22.17
N LEU A 104 -39.78 -5.15 22.82
CA LEU A 104 -40.52 -5.93 23.82
C LEU A 104 -40.65 -5.24 25.19
N SER A 105 -39.79 -4.27 25.52
CA SER A 105 -39.91 -3.46 26.75
C SER A 105 -40.78 -2.22 26.58
N SER A 106 -41.39 -2.04 25.39
CA SER A 106 -42.23 -0.90 25.03
C SER A 106 -43.73 -1.26 24.98
N PHE A 107 -44.09 -2.50 25.35
CA PHE A 107 -45.46 -3.01 25.49
C PHE A 107 -45.66 -3.68 26.84
#